data_AF-A0A194X813-F1
#
_entry.id   AF-A0A194X813-F1
#
_cell.length_a   1.000
_cell.length_b   1.000
_cell.length_c   1.000
_cell.angle_alpha   90.00
_cell.angle_beta   90.00
_cell.angle_gamma   90.00
#
_symmetry.space_group_name_H-M   'P 1'
#
loop_
_entity.id
_entity.type
_entity.pdbx_description
1 polymer ?
#
loop_
_entity_poly.entity_id
_entity_poly.type
_entity_poly.pdbx_seq_one_letter_code
_entity_poly.pdbx_strand_id
1 'polypeptide(L)'
;TSSTGATCDSAVMALASGIQSNIDDQNNELTTVTALGNVLAQNPLDSTLYSATQSSLLGFVTKGIAIRQNNQKIAPAGNPAIAGLATVAIAQMTELNLTMSLAVPASGSVDVGTANKTVEALKGDFKGGIVQNMKNLAAVS
;
A
#
# COMPACT_ATOMS: atom_id res chain seq x y z
N THR A 1 -21.44 -22.46 -30.48
CA THR A 1 -21.00 -23.03 -29.18
C THR A 1 -20.52 -21.89 -28.32
N SER A 2 -21.38 -21.40 -27.42
CA SER A 2 -21.07 -20.27 -26.53
C SER A 2 -20.35 -20.78 -25.28
N SER A 3 -19.10 -20.38 -25.07
CA SER A 3 -18.32 -20.64 -23.84
C SER A 3 -17.73 -19.38 -23.21
N THR A 4 -18.23 -18.19 -23.58
CA THR A 4 -17.75 -16.88 -23.09
C THR A 4 -18.18 -16.52 -21.66
N GLY A 5 -19.04 -17.32 -21.01
CA GLY A 5 -19.54 -17.02 -19.65
C GLY A 5 -18.60 -17.45 -18.52
N ALA A 6 -17.91 -18.59 -18.65
CA ALA A 6 -17.13 -19.16 -17.55
C ALA A 6 -15.76 -18.49 -17.32
N THR A 7 -15.17 -17.89 -18.37
CA THR A 7 -13.88 -17.21 -18.28
C THR A 7 -13.98 -15.84 -17.64
N CYS A 8 -15.06 -15.08 -17.92
CA CYS A 8 -15.32 -13.81 -17.25
C CYS A 8 -15.43 -14.00 -15.72
N ASP A 9 -16.17 -15.02 -15.26
CA ASP A 9 -16.29 -15.30 -13.83
C ASP A 9 -14.94 -15.57 -13.15
N SER A 10 -14.06 -16.37 -13.77
CA SER A 10 -12.75 -16.68 -13.20
C SER A 10 -11.82 -15.47 -13.12
N ALA A 11 -11.84 -14.59 -14.12
CA ALA A 11 -11.00 -13.39 -14.16
C ALA A 11 -11.51 -12.32 -13.19
N VAL A 12 -12.83 -12.16 -13.09
CA VAL A 12 -13.50 -11.28 -12.11
C VAL A 12 -13.20 -11.74 -10.68
N MET A 13 -13.30 -13.04 -10.39
CA MET A 13 -12.92 -13.59 -9.07
C MET A 13 -11.43 -13.40 -8.76
N ALA A 14 -10.55 -13.62 -9.73
CA ALA A 14 -9.11 -13.41 -9.56
C ALA A 14 -8.80 -11.93 -9.26
N LEU A 15 -9.47 -11.01 -9.96
CA LEU A 15 -9.35 -9.57 -9.70
C LEU A 15 -9.86 -9.21 -8.31
N ALA A 16 -11.03 -9.71 -7.90
CA ALA A 16 -11.58 -9.48 -6.56
C ALA A 16 -10.62 -9.98 -5.46
N SER A 17 -10.08 -11.19 -5.61
CA SER A 17 -9.09 -11.74 -4.67
C SER A 17 -7.81 -10.91 -4.63
N GLY A 18 -7.33 -10.42 -5.78
CA GLY A 18 -6.17 -9.56 -5.86
C GLY A 18 -6.39 -8.19 -5.20
N ILE A 19 -7.59 -7.62 -5.33
CA ILE A 19 -7.95 -6.36 -4.65
C ILE A 19 -8.07 -6.58 -3.14
N GLN A 20 -8.66 -7.69 -2.69
CA GLN A 20 -8.70 -8.03 -1.26
C GLN A 20 -7.30 -8.18 -0.67
N SER A 21 -6.41 -8.91 -1.36
CA SER A 21 -4.99 -9.01 -0.97
C SER A 21 -4.33 -7.64 -0.84
N ASN A 22 -4.72 -6.68 -1.66
CA ASN A 22 -4.19 -5.33 -1.57
C ASN A 22 -4.72 -4.55 -0.35
N ILE A 23 -5.99 -4.71 0.00
CA ILE A 23 -6.56 -4.13 1.23
C ILE A 23 -5.85 -4.70 2.46
N ASP A 24 -5.63 -6.02 2.48
CA ASP A 24 -4.93 -6.70 3.57
C ASP A 24 -3.49 -6.19 3.72
N ASP A 25 -2.79 -5.98 2.60
CA ASP A 25 -1.44 -5.42 2.61
C ASP A 25 -1.41 -3.96 3.09
N GLN A 26 -2.37 -3.13 2.67
CA GLN A 26 -2.50 -1.76 3.17
C GLN A 26 -2.79 -1.67 4.67
N ASN A 27 -3.51 -2.65 5.23
CA ASN A 27 -3.69 -2.73 6.67
C ASN A 27 -2.36 -3.03 7.38
N ASN A 28 -1.47 -3.83 6.77
CA ASN A 28 -0.12 -4.04 7.28
C ASN A 28 0.75 -2.78 7.11
N GLU A 29 0.64 -2.06 6.00
CA GLU A 29 1.29 -0.74 5.79
C GLU A 29 0.88 0.24 6.91
N LEU A 30 -0.42 0.39 7.16
CA LEU A 30 -0.98 1.27 8.19
C LEU A 30 -0.56 0.88 9.61
N THR A 31 -0.57 -0.42 9.91
CA THR A 31 -0.11 -0.95 11.21
C THR A 31 1.37 -0.66 11.41
N THR A 32 2.20 -0.91 10.39
CA THR A 32 3.65 -0.76 10.47
C THR A 32 4.07 0.71 10.55
N VAL A 33 3.44 1.61 9.80
CA VAL A 33 3.75 3.05 9.90
C VAL A 33 3.29 3.65 11.24
N THR A 34 2.22 3.10 11.83
CA THR A 34 1.80 3.46 13.18
C THR A 34 2.83 2.98 14.21
N ALA A 35 3.34 1.76 14.08
CA ALA A 35 4.44 1.27 14.91
C ALA A 35 5.70 2.13 14.76
N LEU A 36 6.05 2.56 13.54
CA LEU A 36 7.20 3.44 13.31
C LEU A 36 7.04 4.79 14.02
N GLY A 37 5.84 5.37 14.00
CA GLY A 37 5.51 6.56 14.79
C GLY A 37 5.67 6.35 16.30
N ASN A 38 5.30 5.18 16.81
CA ASN A 38 5.52 4.84 18.22
C ASN A 38 7.02 4.72 18.56
N VAL A 39 7.84 4.20 17.65
CA VAL A 39 9.30 4.14 17.83
C VAL A 39 9.89 5.56 17.85
N LEU A 40 9.46 6.43 16.93
CA LEU A 40 9.86 7.84 16.88
C LEU A 40 9.56 8.62 18.16
N ALA A 41 8.51 8.22 18.90
CA ALA A 41 8.12 8.85 20.16
C ALA A 41 8.96 8.38 21.37
N GLN A 42 9.82 7.38 21.21
CA GLN A 42 10.68 6.88 22.30
C GLN A 42 11.80 7.87 22.63
N ASN A 43 12.19 7.91 23.91
CA ASN A 43 13.32 8.71 24.39
C ASN A 43 14.16 7.91 25.41
N PRO A 44 15.39 7.49 25.07
CA PRO A 44 16.05 7.69 23.77
C PRO A 44 15.35 6.91 22.63
N LEU A 45 15.51 7.39 21.40
CA LEU A 45 15.06 6.68 20.20
C LEU A 45 15.81 5.34 20.08
N ASP A 46 15.08 4.23 19.95
CA ASP A 46 15.66 2.94 19.57
C ASP A 46 15.91 2.91 18.05
N SER A 47 17.14 3.24 17.65
CA SER A 47 17.53 3.31 16.24
C SER A 47 17.53 1.94 15.55
N THR A 48 17.75 0.85 16.29
CA THR A 48 17.72 -0.52 15.74
C THR A 48 16.29 -0.91 15.42
N LEU A 49 15.37 -0.68 16.36
CA LEU A 49 13.95 -0.93 16.15
C LEU A 49 13.37 0.00 15.07
N TYR A 50 13.81 1.26 15.02
CA TYR A 50 13.40 2.20 13.98
C TYR A 50 13.78 1.69 12.59
N SER A 51 15.04 1.31 12.39
CA SER A 51 15.53 0.79 11.11
C SER A 51 14.83 -0.50 10.69
N ALA A 52 14.60 -1.42 11.63
CA ALA A 52 13.87 -2.67 11.36
C ALA A 52 12.40 -2.42 10.98
N THR A 53 11.74 -1.48 11.67
CA THR A 53 10.34 -1.12 11.40
C THR A 53 10.20 -0.40 10.06
N GLN A 54 11.13 0.51 9.73
CA GLN A 54 11.15 1.19 8.43
C GLN A 54 11.41 0.20 7.28
N SER A 55 12.32 -0.76 7.46
CA SER A 55 12.56 -1.81 6.46
C SER A 55 11.32 -2.69 6.24
N SER A 56 10.61 -3.02 7.32
CA SER A 56 9.34 -3.76 7.24
C SER A 56 8.27 -2.97 6.48
N LEU A 57 8.15 -1.66 6.76
CA LEU A 57 7.24 -0.78 6.04
C LEU A 57 7.55 -0.74 4.54
N LEU A 58 8.82 -0.58 4.16
CA LEU A 58 9.24 -0.62 2.77
C LEU A 58 8.91 -1.97 2.10
N GLY A 59 9.06 -3.07 2.82
CA GLY A 59 8.65 -4.40 2.36
C GLY A 59 7.15 -4.48 2.03
N PHE A 60 6.28 -3.95 2.88
CA PHE A 60 4.85 -3.89 2.59
C PHE A 60 4.54 -2.97 1.41
N VAL A 61 5.08 -1.74 1.38
CA VAL A 61 4.82 -0.79 0.27
C VAL A 61 5.23 -1.38 -1.08
N THR A 62 6.39 -2.03 -1.17
CA THR A 62 6.86 -2.68 -2.40
C THR A 62 6.01 -3.89 -2.81
N LYS A 63 5.55 -4.69 -1.84
CA LYS A 63 4.60 -5.78 -2.08
C LYS A 63 3.25 -5.25 -2.58
N GLY A 64 2.73 -4.19 -1.96
CA GLY A 64 1.49 -3.52 -2.36
C GLY A 64 1.54 -3.04 -3.81
N ILE A 65 2.68 -2.49 -4.24
CA ILE A 65 2.94 -2.10 -5.63
C ILE A 65 2.82 -3.29 -6.58
N ALA A 66 3.50 -4.39 -6.27
CA ALA A 66 3.46 -5.59 -7.11
C ALA A 66 2.03 -6.16 -7.23
N ILE A 67 1.27 -6.21 -6.12
CA ILE A 67 -0.12 -6.67 -6.12
C ILE A 67 -0.98 -5.82 -7.06
N ARG A 68 -0.86 -4.49 -6.99
CA ARG A 68 -1.73 -3.58 -7.76
C ARG A 68 -1.36 -3.56 -9.24
N GLN A 69 -0.08 -3.66 -9.57
CA GLN A 69 0.37 -3.88 -10.95
C GLN A 69 -0.21 -5.19 -11.51
N ASN A 70 -0.24 -6.25 -10.71
CA ASN A 70 -0.89 -7.50 -11.11
C ASN A 70 -2.42 -7.33 -11.29
N ASN A 71 -3.09 -6.63 -10.37
CA ASN A 71 -4.54 -6.36 -10.48
C ASN A 71 -4.88 -5.60 -11.77
N GLN A 72 -4.08 -4.59 -12.13
CA GLN A 72 -4.24 -3.88 -13.40
C GLN A 72 -4.05 -4.79 -14.62
N LYS A 73 -3.08 -5.71 -14.55
CA LYS A 73 -2.77 -6.66 -15.63
C LYS A 73 -3.89 -7.68 -15.85
N ILE A 74 -4.52 -8.16 -14.78
CA ILE A 74 -5.55 -9.21 -14.85
C ILE A 74 -6.97 -8.66 -14.98
N ALA A 75 -7.16 -7.34 -14.83
CA ALA A 75 -8.48 -6.72 -14.91
C ALA A 75 -9.12 -6.95 -16.30
N PRO A 76 -10.31 -7.59 -16.38
CA PRO A 76 -11.00 -7.78 -17.64
C PRO A 76 -11.36 -6.44 -18.29
N ALA A 77 -11.26 -6.37 -19.62
CA ALA A 77 -11.64 -5.16 -20.35
C ALA A 77 -13.09 -4.76 -20.03
N GLY A 78 -13.30 -3.48 -19.71
CA GLY A 78 -14.61 -2.96 -19.33
C GLY A 78 -14.99 -3.17 -17.85
N ASN A 79 -14.15 -3.83 -17.05
CA ASN A 79 -14.40 -3.97 -15.62
C ASN A 79 -14.41 -2.57 -14.94
N PRO A 80 -15.45 -2.22 -14.16
CA PRO A 80 -15.59 -0.90 -13.58
C PRO A 80 -14.49 -0.50 -12.59
N ALA A 81 -13.75 -1.46 -12.02
CA ALA A 81 -12.67 -1.20 -11.08
C ALA A 81 -11.42 -0.59 -11.73
N ILE A 82 -11.26 -0.67 -13.06
CA ILE A 82 -10.03 -0.25 -13.78
C ILE A 82 -9.64 1.20 -13.46
N ALA A 83 -10.60 2.13 -13.50
CA ALA A 83 -10.30 3.54 -13.24
C ALA A 83 -9.77 3.77 -11.82
N GLY A 84 -10.37 3.11 -10.83
CA GLY A 84 -9.93 3.19 -9.46
C GLY A 84 -8.60 2.48 -9.21
N LEU A 85 -8.31 1.38 -9.91
CA LEU A 85 -6.99 0.72 -9.88
C LEU A 85 -5.88 1.66 -10.41
N ALA A 86 -6.18 2.50 -11.40
CA ALA A 86 -5.24 3.50 -11.91
C ALA A 86 -4.98 4.62 -10.88
N THR A 87 -6.01 5.11 -10.19
CA THR A 87 -5.86 6.09 -9.10
C THR A 87 -4.92 5.59 -8.00
N VAL A 88 -5.12 4.34 -7.55
CA VAL A 88 -4.28 3.77 -6.49
C VAL A 88 -2.82 3.64 -6.98
N ALA A 89 -2.58 3.22 -8.23
CA ALA A 89 -1.23 3.10 -8.79
C ALA A 89 -0.45 4.43 -8.80
N ILE A 90 -1.12 5.55 -9.05
CA ILE A 90 -0.48 6.87 -9.02
C ILE A 90 -0.09 7.24 -7.58
N ALA A 91 -0.95 6.98 -6.59
CA ALA A 91 -0.70 7.31 -5.19
C ALA A 91 0.52 6.58 -4.61
N GLN A 92 0.80 5.36 -5.05
CA GLN A 92 1.89 4.54 -4.51
C GLN A 92 3.29 5.04 -4.77
N MET A 93 3.50 5.77 -5.86
CA MET A 93 4.83 6.33 -6.10
C MET A 93 5.16 7.37 -5.02
N THR A 94 4.13 8.12 -4.58
CA THR A 94 4.24 9.02 -3.43
C THR A 94 4.49 8.23 -2.14
N GLU A 95 3.71 7.18 -1.88
CA GLU A 95 3.89 6.31 -0.70
C GLU A 95 5.31 5.71 -0.62
N LEU A 96 5.85 5.24 -1.75
CA LEU A 96 7.20 4.70 -1.84
C LEU A 96 8.27 5.76 -1.54
N ASN A 97 8.16 6.93 -2.17
CA ASN A 97 9.11 8.03 -1.97
C ASN A 97 9.12 8.50 -0.51
N LEU A 98 7.94 8.63 0.10
CA LEU A 98 7.82 8.98 1.52
C LEU A 98 8.41 7.88 2.42
N THR A 99 8.15 6.62 2.12
CA THR A 99 8.69 5.48 2.89
C THR A 99 10.22 5.40 2.79
N MET A 100 10.79 5.67 1.61
CA MET A 100 12.23 5.76 1.42
C MET A 100 12.84 6.94 2.17
N SER A 101 12.14 8.07 2.27
CA SER A 101 12.61 9.24 3.01
C SER A 101 12.76 9.02 4.51
N LEU A 102 12.13 7.97 5.06
CA LEU A 102 12.23 7.56 6.46
C LEU A 102 13.47 6.72 6.78
N ALA A 103 14.25 6.28 5.77
CA ALA A 103 15.46 5.51 6.01
C ALA A 103 16.44 6.27 6.92
N VAL A 104 17.18 5.53 7.77
CA VAL A 104 18.20 6.14 8.63
C VAL A 104 19.27 6.78 7.74
N PRO A 105 19.52 8.09 7.85
CA PRO A 105 20.50 8.76 7.00
C PRO A 105 21.92 8.31 7.36
N ALA A 106 22.87 8.50 6.45
CA ALA A 106 24.28 8.17 6.68
C ALA A 106 24.91 8.93 7.87
N SER A 107 24.30 10.05 8.29
CA SER A 107 24.68 10.78 9.51
C SER A 107 24.34 10.03 10.81
N GLY A 108 23.55 8.96 10.74
CA GLY A 108 23.15 8.13 11.89
C GLY A 108 22.05 8.73 12.76
N SER A 109 21.59 9.96 12.47
CA SER A 109 20.58 10.66 13.29
C SER A 109 19.31 10.94 12.48
N VAL A 110 18.17 10.46 12.96
CA VAL A 110 16.85 10.72 12.37
C VAL A 110 16.34 12.08 12.85
N ASP A 111 15.96 12.96 11.93
CA ASP A 111 15.18 14.15 12.26
C ASP A 111 13.74 13.72 12.61
N VAL A 112 13.48 13.59 13.91
CA VAL A 112 12.19 13.14 14.45
C VAL A 112 11.05 14.06 14.04
N GLY A 113 11.29 15.38 13.92
CA GLY A 113 10.26 16.34 13.54
C GLY A 113 9.81 16.15 12.09
N THR A 114 10.77 15.98 11.18
CA THR A 114 10.49 15.68 9.77
C THR A 114 9.91 14.28 9.60
N ALA A 115 10.47 13.27 10.28
CA ALA A 115 9.99 11.89 10.21
C ALA A 115 8.54 11.74 10.68
N ASN A 116 8.14 12.43 11.76
CA ASN A 116 6.75 12.42 12.23
C ASN A 116 5.77 13.00 11.19
N LYS A 117 6.14 14.06 10.48
CA LYS A 117 5.30 14.60 9.39
C LYS A 117 5.12 13.58 8.27
N THR A 118 6.19 12.88 7.89
CA THR A 118 6.14 11.83 6.88
C THR A 118 5.28 10.64 7.33
N VAL A 119 5.39 10.23 8.60
CA VAL A 119 4.53 9.18 9.19
C VAL A 119 3.06 9.55 9.13
N GLU A 120 2.68 10.78 9.48
CA GLU A 120 1.28 11.22 9.41
C GLU A 120 0.76 11.31 7.97
N ALA A 121 1.59 11.76 7.03
CA ALA A 121 1.25 11.75 5.61
C ALA A 121 0.96 10.32 5.11
N LEU A 122 1.87 9.38 5.39
CA LEU A 122 1.70 7.97 5.01
C LEU A 122 0.47 7.31 5.64
N LYS A 123 0.15 7.62 6.91
CA LYS A 123 -1.10 7.14 7.54
C LYS A 123 -2.33 7.63 6.78
N GLY A 124 -2.32 8.88 6.30
CA GLY A 124 -3.37 9.45 5.46
C GLY A 124 -3.47 8.73 4.12
N ASP A 125 -2.34 8.57 3.43
CA ASP A 125 -2.26 7.93 2.11
C ASP A 125 -2.75 6.48 2.17
N PHE A 126 -2.27 5.68 3.12
CA PHE A 126 -2.70 4.28 3.28
C PHE A 126 -4.20 4.16 3.57
N LYS A 127 -4.77 5.01 4.44
CA LYS A 127 -6.21 5.03 4.70
C LYS A 127 -7.01 5.38 3.44
N GLY A 128 -6.56 6.39 2.68
CA GLY A 128 -7.17 6.77 1.41
C GLY A 128 -7.11 5.63 0.39
N GLY A 129 -5.96 4.97 0.29
CA GLY A 129 -5.75 3.81 -0.55
C GLY A 129 -6.66 2.63 -0.20
N ILE A 130 -6.85 2.32 1.10
CA ILE A 130 -7.78 1.28 1.57
C ILE A 130 -9.20 1.60 1.12
N VAL A 131 -9.66 2.83 1.36
CA VAL A 131 -11.00 3.26 0.96
C VAL A 131 -11.20 3.13 -0.55
N GLN A 132 -10.19 3.50 -1.35
CA GLN A 132 -10.28 3.37 -2.80
C GLN A 132 -10.30 1.90 -3.24
N ASN A 133 -9.53 1.00 -2.61
CA ASN A 133 -9.59 -0.43 -2.93
C ASN A 133 -10.89 -1.09 -2.50
N MET A 134 -11.50 -0.69 -1.39
CA MET A 134 -12.83 -1.15 -1.02
C MET A 134 -13.88 -0.77 -2.08
N LYS A 135 -13.79 0.44 -2.64
CA LYS A 135 -14.63 0.86 -3.78
C LYS A 135 -14.35 0.02 -5.02
N ASN A 136 -13.07 -0.23 -5.33
CA ASN A 136 -12.68 -1.06 -6.45
C ASN A 136 -13.27 -2.47 -6.31
N LEU A 137 -13.16 -3.08 -5.12
CA LEU A 137 -13.68 -4.41 -4.82
C LEU A 137 -15.21 -4.48 -5.01
N ALA A 138 -15.94 -3.47 -4.51
CA ALA A 138 -17.38 -3.38 -4.68
C ALA A 138 -17.81 -3.16 -6.15
N ALA A 139 -16.91 -2.63 -6.98
CA ALA A 139 -17.15 -2.36 -8.40
C ALA A 139 -16.74 -3.53 -9.32
N VAL A 140 -16.07 -4.56 -8.79
CA VAL A 140 -15.68 -5.74 -9.57
C VAL A 140 -16.94 -6.48 -10.03
N SER A 141 -17.13 -6.52 -11.34
CA SER A 141 -18.22 -7.23 -12.03
C SER A 141 -17.81 -7.69 -13.42
#